data_AF-A0A1P8NFK0-F1
#
_entry.id   AF-A0A1P8NFK0-F1
#
_cell.length_a   1.000
_cell.length_b   1.000
_cell.length_c   1.000
_cell.angle_alpha   90.00
_cell.angle_beta   90.00
_cell.angle_gamma   90.00
#
_symmetry.space_group_name_H-M   'P 1'
#
loop_
_entity.id
_entity.type
_entity.pdbx_description
1 polymer ?
#
loop_
_entity_poly.entity_id
_entity_poly.type
_entity_poly.pdbx_seq_one_letter_code
_entity_poly.pdbx_strand_id
1 'polypeptide(L)'
;MPPRAAALRARARTAARDALYSPPSRALARALAHDRRADRVRTALEDRGHGPLLRRLASEPLPRGMFYLRLTITNGRKFDGQVFRLFQGDRVVYGDKISAPPAGQHLEYSNIIVTSDDPSDFTVDLPVKHRIHVGRGAFTTEEQDSYDQRYQVEQHGDVRYSLRGNTVDPSRILITFPGFPPATSRVSYAVSYLKALSAADLADTLMVCFQDRYGVDGTYMLFDNAGRPLHDRVTAAITDLLRTHGLDPQDVLLFGASKGASIAAMIARDLPGARQVLVVPQMNLPYYFSKPVLRDGLYRDRRVWDIEQPSALLRRYLAEGRRIDWFYSDADQGSNYSLVEYACDAPGLTKHRIDAPHAKVAKKSLPTVLTLLRAFAAGADEDEAPQPLTCRALEAAVHEDGVEFTAHLEGVAELKDAANVYLEGTLGATRFRQLLTTSEEDPAVRTTTVKQRLDPALHPVDALTRVVAFDGTARTWSGPVPEVTTGVGAPAPAAAEPIPMPQELTCHATAPRAYAVLGASNRPSTQVRYVSAMIDSQAATAELVVVPSDRLPQEPAVSGEGVRARFVMAALDGWRDVDLLARRAALTARVDAIRVVIEDPDVADAQLRAVRTLYGIDVTVTDHRAEETTA
;
A
#
# COMPACT_ATOMS: atom_id res chain seq x y z
N MET A 1 46.85 -16.14 -26.87
CA MET A 1 47.16 -16.38 -25.44
C MET A 1 46.88 -17.83 -25.12
N PRO A 2 47.78 -18.57 -24.44
CA PRO A 2 47.57 -19.99 -24.22
C PRO A 2 46.45 -20.26 -23.19
N PRO A 3 45.59 -21.26 -23.40
CA PRO A 3 44.39 -21.54 -22.58
C PRO A 3 44.69 -21.80 -21.10
N ARG A 4 45.91 -22.23 -20.74
CA ARG A 4 46.34 -22.44 -19.35
C ARG A 4 46.47 -21.15 -18.53
N ALA A 5 46.97 -20.07 -19.14
CA ALA A 5 47.14 -18.79 -18.45
C ALA A 5 45.79 -18.11 -18.16
N ALA A 6 44.81 -18.28 -19.07
CA ALA A 6 43.45 -17.82 -18.88
C ALA A 6 42.75 -18.58 -17.74
N ALA A 7 42.88 -19.92 -17.70
CA ALA A 7 42.32 -20.76 -16.64
C ALA A 7 42.90 -20.45 -15.24
N LEU A 8 44.22 -20.24 -15.13
CA LEU A 8 44.87 -19.85 -13.88
C LEU A 8 44.40 -18.47 -13.39
N ARG A 9 44.28 -17.49 -14.29
CA ARG A 9 43.74 -16.16 -13.96
C ARG A 9 42.28 -16.24 -13.50
N ALA A 10 41.46 -17.07 -14.13
CA ALA A 10 40.07 -17.29 -13.74
C ALA A 10 39.97 -17.92 -12.33
N ARG A 11 40.79 -18.94 -12.03
CA ARG A 11 40.87 -19.56 -10.70
C ARG A 11 41.32 -18.57 -9.63
N ALA A 12 42.39 -17.80 -9.88
CA ALA A 12 42.88 -16.80 -8.94
C ALA A 12 41.85 -15.70 -8.66
N ARG A 13 41.14 -15.22 -9.69
CA ARG A 13 40.03 -14.25 -9.54
C ARG A 13 38.89 -14.82 -8.71
N THR A 14 38.56 -16.09 -8.91
CA THR A 14 37.50 -16.78 -8.14
C THR A 14 37.90 -16.89 -6.68
N ALA A 15 39.09 -17.39 -6.38
CA ALA A 15 39.61 -17.50 -5.02
C ALA A 15 39.68 -16.14 -4.30
N ALA A 16 40.14 -15.08 -5.00
CA ALA A 16 40.16 -13.72 -4.45
C ALA A 16 38.75 -13.19 -4.14
N ARG A 17 37.77 -13.46 -5.01
CA ARG A 17 36.36 -13.10 -4.77
C ARG A 17 35.77 -13.89 -3.60
N ASP A 18 36.03 -15.19 -3.51
CA ASP A 18 35.53 -16.03 -2.40
C ASP A 18 36.12 -15.57 -1.06
N ALA A 19 37.41 -15.23 -1.02
CA ALA A 19 38.05 -14.66 0.16
C ALA A 19 37.42 -13.31 0.53
N LEU A 20 37.24 -12.41 -0.44
CA LEU A 20 36.68 -11.08 -0.22
C LEU A 20 35.24 -11.11 0.33
N TYR A 21 34.42 -12.06 -0.13
CA TYR A 21 33.04 -12.23 0.33
C TYR A 21 32.88 -13.28 1.45
N SER A 22 33.99 -13.71 2.06
CA SER A 22 33.98 -14.64 3.19
C SER A 22 33.31 -14.03 4.44
N PRO A 23 32.80 -14.85 5.38
CA PRO A 23 32.18 -14.33 6.60
C PRO A 23 33.06 -13.37 7.41
N PRO A 24 34.37 -13.63 7.62
CA PRO A 24 35.25 -12.68 8.32
C PRO A 24 35.40 -11.34 7.60
N SER A 25 35.58 -11.36 6.28
CA SER A 25 35.72 -10.12 5.48
C SER A 25 34.44 -9.30 5.49
N ARG A 26 33.28 -9.95 5.41
CA ARG A 26 31.98 -9.26 5.53
C ARG A 26 31.77 -8.69 6.93
N ALA A 27 32.13 -9.42 7.99
CA ALA A 27 32.02 -8.93 9.36
C ALA A 27 32.89 -7.68 9.56
N LEU A 28 34.12 -7.68 9.05
CA LEU A 28 34.99 -6.51 9.08
C LEU A 28 34.40 -5.34 8.25
N ALA A 29 33.90 -5.61 7.04
CA ALA A 29 33.28 -4.59 6.21
C ALA A 29 32.07 -3.94 6.90
N ARG A 30 31.23 -4.74 7.57
CA ARG A 30 30.11 -4.26 8.39
C ARG A 30 30.58 -3.43 9.58
N ALA A 31 31.58 -3.90 10.31
CA ALA A 31 32.15 -3.13 11.43
C ALA A 31 32.67 -1.76 10.95
N LEU A 32 33.40 -1.73 9.84
CA LEU A 32 33.89 -0.48 9.23
C LEU A 32 32.76 0.41 8.71
N ALA A 33 31.69 -0.17 8.18
CA ALA A 33 30.55 0.59 7.67
C ALA A 33 29.69 1.20 8.79
N HIS A 34 29.61 0.56 9.96
CA HIS A 34 28.62 0.87 11.00
C HIS A 34 29.21 1.49 12.28
N ASP A 35 30.48 1.23 12.61
CA ASP A 35 31.08 1.76 13.83
C ASP A 35 31.47 3.24 13.65
N ARG A 36 30.91 4.12 14.49
CA ARG A 36 31.29 5.55 14.53
C ARG A 36 32.78 5.75 14.82
N ARG A 37 33.43 4.81 15.51
CA ARG A 37 34.89 4.83 15.76
C ARG A 37 35.69 4.56 14.49
N ALA A 38 35.10 3.90 13.49
CA ALA A 38 35.73 3.61 12.21
C ALA A 38 35.55 4.72 11.17
N ASP A 39 34.90 5.85 11.53
CA ASP A 39 34.55 6.91 10.60
C ASP A 39 35.75 7.45 9.80
N ARG A 40 36.90 7.68 10.45
CA ARG A 40 38.13 8.10 9.77
C ARG A 40 38.61 7.11 8.70
N VAL A 41 38.51 5.81 8.98
CA VAL A 41 38.93 4.76 8.04
C VAL A 41 37.93 4.66 6.89
N ARG A 42 36.63 4.73 7.21
CA ARG A 42 35.56 4.74 6.22
C ARG A 42 35.69 5.91 5.26
N THR A 43 35.84 7.14 5.76
CA THR A 43 36.04 8.34 4.93
C THR A 43 37.28 8.20 4.05
N ALA A 44 38.40 7.71 4.58
CA ALA A 44 39.60 7.48 3.79
C ALA A 44 39.43 6.41 2.69
N LEU A 45 38.56 5.40 2.89
CA LEU A 45 38.20 4.43 1.85
C LEU A 45 37.29 5.05 0.79
N GLU A 46 36.34 5.89 1.21
CA GLU A 46 35.43 6.60 0.31
C GLU A 46 36.16 7.62 -0.56
N ASP A 47 37.08 8.40 0.02
CA ASP A 47 37.93 9.38 -0.69
C ASP A 47 38.82 8.71 -1.76
N ARG A 48 39.13 7.42 -1.59
CA ARG A 48 39.87 6.59 -2.57
C ARG A 48 38.96 5.89 -3.59
N GLY A 49 37.65 6.14 -3.55
CA GLY A 49 36.68 5.52 -4.44
C GLY A 49 36.30 4.08 -4.07
N HIS A 50 36.62 3.60 -2.86
CA HIS A 50 36.30 2.24 -2.41
C HIS A 50 34.98 2.13 -1.63
N GLY A 51 34.25 3.24 -1.43
CA GLY A 51 32.93 3.26 -0.78
C GLY A 51 31.93 2.25 -1.34
N PRO A 52 31.70 2.20 -2.67
CA PRO A 52 30.77 1.24 -3.26
C PRO A 52 31.17 -0.22 -3.01
N LEU A 53 32.47 -0.52 -3.00
CA LEU A 53 32.97 -1.86 -2.70
C LEU A 53 32.73 -2.21 -1.23
N LEU A 54 33.02 -1.29 -0.30
CA LEU A 54 32.77 -1.49 1.13
C LEU A 54 31.28 -1.77 1.40
N ARG A 55 30.38 -0.97 0.83
CA ARG A 55 28.92 -1.18 0.94
C ARG A 55 28.48 -2.53 0.38
N ARG A 56 29.02 -2.91 -0.79
CA ARG A 56 28.73 -4.22 -1.40
C ARG A 56 29.17 -5.38 -0.51
N LEU A 57 30.31 -5.25 0.17
CA LEU A 57 30.80 -6.25 1.13
C LEU A 57 30.00 -6.26 2.44
N ALA A 58 29.51 -5.09 2.87
CA ALA A 58 28.68 -4.96 4.06
C ALA A 58 27.24 -5.48 3.86
N SER A 59 26.79 -5.65 2.61
CA SER A 59 25.45 -6.17 2.28
C SER A 59 25.14 -7.54 2.88
N GLU A 60 23.85 -7.87 2.95
CA GLU A 60 23.36 -9.10 3.55
C GLU A 60 23.95 -10.35 2.85
N PRO A 61 24.43 -11.36 3.60
CA PRO A 61 24.85 -12.62 3.01
C PRO A 61 23.63 -13.36 2.48
N LEU A 62 23.63 -13.63 1.18
CA LEU A 62 22.63 -14.47 0.54
C LEU A 62 22.88 -15.95 0.86
N PRO A 63 21.83 -16.80 0.81
CA PRO A 63 21.99 -18.25 0.85
C PRO A 63 23.01 -18.74 -0.19
N ARG A 64 23.65 -19.89 0.09
CA ARG A 64 24.64 -20.47 -0.81
C ARG A 64 24.01 -20.73 -2.18
N GLY A 65 24.68 -20.28 -3.24
CA GLY A 65 24.19 -20.42 -4.62
C GLY A 65 23.20 -19.33 -5.05
N MET A 66 22.97 -18.31 -4.23
CA MET A 66 22.20 -17.13 -4.62
C MET A 66 23.10 -15.91 -4.84
N PHE A 67 22.70 -15.07 -5.78
CA PHE A 67 23.44 -13.88 -6.20
C PHE A 67 22.49 -12.70 -6.40
N TYR A 68 23.07 -11.50 -6.33
CA TYR A 68 22.41 -10.28 -6.75
C TYR A 68 22.63 -10.09 -8.25
N LEU A 69 21.57 -9.75 -8.96
CA LEU A 69 21.58 -9.35 -10.35
C LEU A 69 21.15 -7.88 -10.47
N ARG A 70 21.83 -7.16 -11.36
CA ARG A 70 21.45 -5.83 -11.84
C ARG A 70 21.19 -5.89 -13.34
N LEU A 71 20.00 -5.47 -13.74
CA LEU A 71 19.57 -5.32 -15.12
C LEU A 71 19.57 -3.84 -15.48
N THR A 72 20.31 -3.46 -16.52
CA THR A 72 20.32 -2.11 -17.08
C THR A 72 19.71 -2.13 -18.48
N ILE A 73 18.57 -1.50 -18.68
CA ILE A 73 17.94 -1.34 -20.00
C ILE A 73 18.38 -0.01 -20.61
N THR A 74 19.08 -0.09 -21.74
CA THR A 74 19.48 1.07 -22.54
C THR A 74 18.42 1.35 -23.59
N ASN A 75 18.09 2.63 -23.81
CA ASN A 75 17.06 3.05 -24.76
C ASN A 75 15.63 2.50 -24.44
N GLY A 76 15.32 2.34 -23.16
CA GLY A 76 14.00 1.88 -22.70
C GLY A 76 12.83 2.78 -23.11
N ARG A 77 13.07 4.06 -23.41
CA ARG A 77 12.03 5.01 -23.85
C ARG A 77 11.23 4.53 -25.07
N LYS A 78 11.83 3.79 -26.00
CA LYS A 78 11.10 3.24 -27.18
C LYS A 78 10.06 2.18 -26.81
N PHE A 79 10.17 1.64 -25.61
CA PHE A 79 9.35 0.54 -25.10
C PHE A 79 8.49 1.00 -23.92
N ASP A 80 8.29 2.31 -23.76
CA ASP A 80 7.46 2.86 -22.69
C ASP A 80 6.07 2.22 -22.68
N GLY A 81 5.66 1.79 -21.49
CA GLY A 81 4.40 1.10 -21.26
C GLY A 81 4.39 -0.40 -21.56
N GLN A 82 5.44 -0.96 -22.16
CA GLN A 82 5.54 -2.40 -22.43
C GLN A 82 6.02 -3.17 -21.20
N VAL A 83 5.53 -4.39 -21.02
CA VAL A 83 5.99 -5.30 -19.97
C VAL A 83 7.16 -6.12 -20.50
N PHE A 84 8.21 -6.26 -19.70
CA PHE A 84 9.29 -7.19 -19.96
C PHE A 84 9.39 -8.22 -18.84
N ARG A 85 9.98 -9.36 -19.15
CA ARG A 85 10.35 -10.39 -18.18
C ARG A 85 11.80 -10.77 -18.38
N LEU A 86 12.48 -10.95 -17.25
CA LEU A 86 13.81 -11.51 -17.14
C LEU A 86 13.69 -12.99 -16.82
N PHE A 87 14.27 -13.83 -17.67
CA PHE A 87 14.28 -15.28 -17.52
C PHE A 87 15.66 -15.76 -17.05
N GLN A 88 15.66 -16.85 -16.29
CA GLN A 88 16.81 -17.71 -16.04
C GLN A 88 16.43 -19.11 -16.51
N GLY A 89 16.84 -19.48 -17.72
CA GLY A 89 16.27 -20.64 -18.43
C GLY A 89 14.80 -20.39 -18.82
N ASP A 90 13.90 -21.27 -18.39
CA ASP A 90 12.44 -21.17 -18.60
C ASP A 90 11.73 -20.39 -17.47
N ARG A 91 12.43 -20.11 -16.37
CA ARG A 91 11.87 -19.49 -15.19
C ARG A 91 11.96 -17.97 -15.27
N VAL A 92 10.82 -17.29 -15.08
CA VAL A 92 10.77 -15.84 -14.83
C VAL A 92 11.34 -15.55 -13.43
N VAL A 93 12.38 -14.71 -13.36
CA VAL A 93 13.00 -14.27 -12.11
C VAL A 93 12.66 -12.83 -11.73
N TYR A 94 12.25 -12.02 -12.70
CA TYR A 94 11.75 -10.65 -12.49
C TYR A 94 10.96 -10.19 -13.71
N GLY A 95 10.05 -9.23 -13.54
CA GLY A 95 9.40 -8.54 -14.65
C GLY A 95 8.72 -7.27 -14.17
N ASP A 96 8.62 -6.28 -15.06
CA ASP A 96 8.04 -4.97 -14.77
C ASP A 96 7.57 -4.29 -16.06
N LYS A 97 6.75 -3.24 -15.92
CA LYS A 97 6.36 -2.34 -16.99
C LYS A 97 7.40 -1.22 -17.15
N ILE A 98 8.00 -1.15 -18.34
CA ILE A 98 8.95 -0.10 -18.68
C ILE A 98 8.27 1.26 -18.55
N SER A 99 8.86 2.11 -17.71
CA SER A 99 8.50 3.53 -17.59
C SER A 99 9.63 4.37 -18.17
N ALA A 100 9.34 5.29 -19.08
CA ALA A 100 10.38 6.06 -19.76
C ALA A 100 11.27 6.84 -18.75
N PRO A 101 12.60 6.59 -18.73
CA PRO A 101 13.50 7.35 -17.88
C PRO A 101 13.64 8.81 -18.37
N PRO A 102 14.13 9.72 -17.50
CA PRO A 102 14.58 11.04 -17.93
C PRO A 102 15.53 10.96 -19.13
N ALA A 103 15.53 12.00 -19.97
CA ALA A 103 16.35 12.01 -21.19
C ALA A 103 17.83 11.77 -20.85
N GLY A 104 18.49 10.88 -21.61
CA GLY A 104 19.89 10.51 -21.40
C GLY A 104 20.14 9.47 -20.30
N GLN A 105 19.13 9.05 -19.54
CA GLN A 105 19.29 8.07 -18.47
C GLN A 105 18.91 6.64 -18.91
N HIS A 106 19.57 5.66 -18.31
CA HIS A 106 19.20 4.24 -18.41
C HIS A 106 18.23 3.86 -17.28
N LEU A 107 17.38 2.85 -17.56
CA LEU A 107 16.62 2.16 -16.52
C LEU A 107 17.52 1.12 -15.85
N GLU A 108 17.45 1.08 -14.53
CA GLU A 108 18.25 0.17 -13.72
C GLU A 108 17.37 -0.51 -12.70
N TYR A 109 17.33 -1.84 -12.77
CA TYR A 109 16.69 -2.71 -11.79
C TYR A 109 17.79 -3.45 -11.04
N SER A 110 17.93 -3.15 -9.76
CA SER A 110 19.02 -3.63 -8.92
C SER A 110 18.50 -4.58 -7.85
N ASN A 111 19.34 -5.53 -7.43
CA ASN A 111 19.07 -6.49 -6.36
C ASN A 111 17.97 -7.52 -6.68
N ILE A 112 17.89 -7.93 -7.95
CA ILE A 112 17.13 -9.13 -8.35
C ILE A 112 17.88 -10.36 -7.80
N ILE A 113 17.20 -11.24 -7.07
CA ILE A 113 17.84 -12.43 -6.48
C ILE A 113 17.76 -13.60 -7.46
N VAL A 114 18.91 -14.16 -7.83
CA VAL A 114 19.04 -15.21 -8.85
C VAL A 114 19.93 -16.35 -8.38
N THR A 115 19.92 -17.50 -9.07
CA THR A 115 20.69 -18.69 -8.67
C THR A 115 21.91 -19.00 -9.54
N SER A 116 22.15 -18.22 -10.59
CA SER A 116 23.36 -18.30 -11.41
C SER A 116 24.22 -17.06 -11.24
N ASP A 117 25.55 -17.21 -11.26
CA ASP A 117 26.50 -16.11 -11.35
C ASP A 117 27.00 -15.81 -12.77
N ASP A 118 26.51 -16.53 -13.78
CA ASP A 118 26.82 -16.32 -15.19
C ASP A 118 25.74 -15.44 -15.86
N PRO A 119 26.08 -14.21 -16.31
CA PRO A 119 25.14 -13.35 -17.02
C PRO A 119 24.54 -13.95 -18.30
N SER A 120 25.17 -14.95 -18.91
CA SER A 120 24.68 -15.60 -20.13
C SER A 120 23.49 -16.55 -19.91
N ASP A 121 23.21 -16.93 -18.66
CA ASP A 121 22.05 -17.75 -18.30
C ASP A 121 20.72 -16.97 -18.32
N PHE A 122 20.79 -15.66 -18.59
CA PHE A 122 19.66 -14.76 -18.47
C PHE A 122 19.26 -14.12 -19.80
N THR A 123 17.96 -14.05 -20.05
CA THR A 123 17.38 -13.43 -21.26
C THR A 123 16.22 -12.50 -20.92
N VAL A 124 15.98 -11.52 -21.78
CA VAL A 124 14.83 -10.61 -21.67
C VAL A 124 13.90 -10.89 -22.86
N ASP A 125 12.61 -11.11 -22.61
CA ASP A 125 11.62 -11.43 -23.66
C ASP A 125 11.27 -10.24 -24.57
N LEU A 126 11.67 -9.05 -24.16
CA LEU A 126 11.51 -7.84 -24.94
C LEU A 126 12.80 -7.56 -25.74
N PRO A 127 12.73 -7.14 -27.02
CA PRO A 127 13.90 -6.87 -27.85
C PRO A 127 14.58 -5.53 -27.49
N VAL A 128 14.86 -5.34 -26.19
CA VAL A 128 15.53 -4.18 -25.62
C VAL A 128 17.04 -4.41 -25.56
N LYS A 129 17.81 -3.35 -25.82
CA LYS A 129 19.26 -3.39 -25.57
C LYS A 129 19.50 -3.31 -24.07
N HIS A 130 20.10 -4.34 -23.49
CA HIS A 130 20.29 -4.44 -22.05
C HIS A 130 21.70 -4.89 -21.66
N ARG A 131 22.03 -4.73 -20.37
CA ARG A 131 23.26 -5.23 -19.74
C ARG A 131 22.89 -5.92 -18.43
N ILE A 132 23.47 -7.10 -18.19
CA ILE A 132 23.27 -7.88 -16.98
C ILE A 132 24.59 -7.93 -16.21
N HIS A 133 24.54 -7.63 -14.91
CA HIS A 133 25.66 -7.79 -14.00
C HIS A 133 25.22 -8.64 -12.83
N VAL A 134 25.98 -9.70 -12.54
CA VAL A 134 25.72 -10.57 -11.39
C VAL A 134 26.86 -10.48 -10.39
N GLY A 135 26.55 -10.57 -9.10
CA GLY A 135 27.58 -10.83 -8.10
C GLY A 135 27.07 -10.98 -6.67
N ARG A 136 28.01 -11.04 -5.72
CA ARG A 136 27.77 -11.58 -4.37
C ARG A 136 27.33 -10.57 -3.31
N GLY A 137 27.32 -9.29 -3.66
CA GLY A 137 26.81 -8.25 -2.78
C GLY A 137 25.86 -7.31 -3.51
N ALA A 138 24.98 -6.68 -2.74
CA ALA A 138 23.93 -5.80 -3.22
C ALA A 138 24.49 -4.63 -4.03
N PHE A 139 23.75 -4.23 -5.05
CA PHE A 139 24.01 -3.07 -5.88
C PHE A 139 23.39 -1.83 -5.25
N THR A 140 24.15 -0.73 -5.29
CA THR A 140 23.72 0.63 -4.96
C THR A 140 24.06 1.54 -6.13
N THR A 141 23.28 2.61 -6.31
CA THR A 141 23.51 3.64 -7.33
C THR A 141 24.27 4.81 -6.71
N GLU A 142 24.95 5.61 -7.53
CA GLU A 142 25.63 6.82 -7.07
C GLU A 142 24.62 7.84 -6.51
N GLU A 143 23.41 7.88 -7.06
CA GLU A 143 22.33 8.73 -6.58
C GLU A 143 21.82 8.30 -5.20
N GLN A 144 21.72 6.99 -4.94
CA GLN A 144 21.39 6.47 -3.60
C GLN A 144 22.50 6.82 -2.61
N ASP A 145 23.76 6.66 -2.98
CA ASP A 145 24.89 7.00 -2.12
C ASP A 145 24.91 8.51 -1.78
N SER A 146 24.68 9.36 -2.78
CA SER A 146 24.57 10.81 -2.59
C SER A 146 23.37 11.18 -1.70
N TYR A 147 22.26 10.47 -1.86
CA TYR A 147 21.08 10.63 -1.01
C TYR A 147 21.39 10.27 0.45
N ASP A 148 22.05 9.15 0.68
CA ASP A 148 22.41 8.66 2.01
C ASP A 148 23.31 9.63 2.75
N GLN A 149 24.33 10.15 2.06
CA GLN A 149 25.23 11.15 2.62
C GLN A 149 24.48 12.44 2.96
N ARG A 150 23.62 12.93 2.04
CA ARG A 150 22.84 14.16 2.22
C ARG A 150 21.89 14.08 3.42
N TYR A 151 21.26 12.93 3.62
CA TYR A 151 20.27 12.72 4.68
C TYR A 151 20.82 11.97 5.89
N GLN A 152 22.14 11.75 5.95
CA GLN A 152 22.82 11.05 7.05
C GLN A 152 22.14 9.72 7.39
N VAL A 153 21.88 8.90 6.36
CA VAL A 153 21.22 7.61 6.56
C VAL A 153 22.17 6.69 7.31
N GLU A 154 21.74 6.25 8.48
CA GLU A 154 22.42 5.28 9.32
C GLU A 154 21.94 3.86 8.97
N GLN A 155 22.80 2.88 9.23
CA GLN A 155 22.44 1.45 9.16
C GLN A 155 22.67 0.83 10.53
N HIS A 156 21.59 0.32 11.14
CA HIS A 156 21.63 -0.43 12.39
C HIS A 156 21.29 -1.89 12.08
N GLY A 157 22.29 -2.77 12.16
CA GLY A 157 22.16 -4.14 11.67
C GLY A 157 21.90 -4.18 10.18
N ASP A 158 20.77 -4.75 9.77
CA ASP A 158 20.35 -4.76 8.37
C ASP A 158 19.36 -3.62 8.03
N VAL A 159 18.84 -2.88 9.04
CA VAL A 159 17.83 -1.82 8.88
C VAL A 159 18.47 -0.47 8.62
N ARG A 160 17.85 0.36 7.78
CA ARG A 160 18.38 1.68 7.39
C ARG A 160 17.36 2.78 7.66
N TYR A 161 17.82 3.85 8.29
CA TYR A 161 16.98 5.01 8.60
C TYR A 161 17.80 6.29 8.75
N SER A 162 17.16 7.44 8.60
CA SER A 162 17.74 8.74 8.98
C SER A 162 17.02 9.33 10.19
N LEU A 163 17.75 10.04 11.04
CA LEU A 163 17.21 10.78 12.17
C LEU A 163 17.18 12.28 11.86
N ARG A 164 16.09 12.97 12.21
CA ARG A 164 15.90 14.42 12.04
C ARG A 164 15.16 15.00 13.26
N GLY A 165 15.25 16.31 13.46
CA GLY A 165 14.59 16.98 14.60
C GLY A 165 15.45 16.93 15.85
N ASN A 166 14.82 16.78 17.01
CA ASN A 166 15.52 16.66 18.28
C ASN A 166 16.02 15.22 18.50
N THR A 167 17.33 15.01 18.34
CA THR A 167 17.99 13.71 18.52
C THR A 167 18.64 13.54 19.89
N VAL A 168 18.48 14.52 20.79
CA VAL A 168 19.14 14.54 22.10
C VAL A 168 18.12 14.21 23.19
N ASP A 169 17.05 14.98 23.26
CA ASP A 169 16.02 14.86 24.30
C ASP A 169 14.62 15.13 23.72
N PRO A 170 14.12 14.25 22.84
CA PRO A 170 12.78 14.37 22.26
C PRO A 170 11.71 13.95 23.27
N SER A 171 10.58 14.65 23.24
CA SER A 171 9.36 14.27 23.99
C SER A 171 8.45 13.32 23.20
N ARG A 172 8.66 13.20 21.88
CA ARG A 172 7.82 12.43 20.96
C ARG A 172 8.65 11.84 19.81
N ILE A 173 8.14 10.78 19.20
CA ILE A 173 8.73 10.21 17.97
C ILE A 173 7.71 10.20 16.82
N LEU A 174 8.09 10.80 15.69
CA LEU A 174 7.40 10.65 14.41
C LEU A 174 8.16 9.65 13.55
N ILE A 175 7.54 8.52 13.22
CA ILE A 175 8.14 7.47 12.40
C ILE A 175 7.48 7.46 11.03
N THR A 176 8.30 7.48 9.97
CA THR A 176 7.83 7.39 8.59
C THR A 176 8.43 6.21 7.85
N PHE A 177 7.61 5.59 6.99
CA PHE A 177 8.01 4.50 6.12
C PHE A 177 7.89 4.88 4.65
N PRO A 178 8.70 4.28 3.78
CA PRO A 178 8.78 4.73 2.40
C PRO A 178 7.64 4.20 1.54
N GLY A 179 7.19 5.03 0.60
CA GLY A 179 6.31 4.61 -0.50
C GLY A 179 7.06 3.83 -1.59
N PHE A 180 6.37 3.44 -2.65
CA PHE A 180 7.04 2.94 -3.86
C PHE A 180 7.88 4.04 -4.51
N PRO A 181 9.14 3.77 -4.88
CA PRO A 181 9.86 4.68 -5.75
C PRO A 181 9.16 4.74 -7.11
N PRO A 182 9.20 5.88 -7.82
CA PRO A 182 8.95 5.88 -9.25
C PRO A 182 9.85 4.84 -9.92
N ALA A 183 9.36 4.11 -10.92
CA ALA A 183 10.14 3.09 -11.65
C ALA A 183 11.43 3.63 -12.31
N THR A 184 11.55 4.96 -12.45
CA THR A 184 12.71 5.66 -12.99
C THR A 184 13.65 6.20 -11.90
N SER A 185 13.28 6.07 -10.63
CA SER A 185 14.06 6.57 -9.51
C SER A 185 15.30 5.71 -9.29
N ARG A 186 16.44 6.38 -9.17
CA ARG A 186 17.72 5.75 -8.80
C ARG A 186 17.95 5.77 -7.30
N VAL A 187 17.16 6.54 -6.56
CA VAL A 187 17.09 6.47 -5.10
C VAL A 187 15.96 5.52 -4.77
N SER A 188 16.29 4.42 -4.11
CA SER A 188 15.34 3.35 -3.90
C SER A 188 14.19 3.81 -3.00
N TYR A 189 14.34 4.77 -2.07
CA TYR A 189 13.25 5.21 -1.17
C TYR A 189 13.45 6.62 -0.61
N ALA A 190 13.00 7.66 -1.33
CA ALA A 190 13.16 9.04 -0.88
C ALA A 190 12.13 9.43 0.20
N VAL A 191 12.61 10.02 1.30
CA VAL A 191 11.81 10.75 2.30
C VAL A 191 11.22 12.00 1.64
N SER A 192 10.05 11.88 1.02
CA SER A 192 9.49 12.93 0.15
C SER A 192 8.41 13.78 0.84
N TYR A 193 7.46 13.16 1.53
CA TYR A 193 6.27 13.86 2.05
C TYR A 193 6.54 14.74 3.28
N LEU A 194 7.62 14.46 4.02
CA LEU A 194 7.94 15.14 5.28
C LEU A 194 9.08 16.15 5.17
N LYS A 195 9.44 16.55 3.95
CA LYS A 195 10.39 17.66 3.73
C LYS A 195 9.79 19.01 4.15
N ALA A 196 8.46 19.11 4.20
CA ALA A 196 7.75 20.31 4.61
C ALA A 196 7.76 20.55 6.12
N LEU A 197 8.17 19.56 6.94
CA LEU A 197 8.43 19.74 8.36
C LEU A 197 9.80 20.39 8.55
N SER A 198 9.79 21.58 9.14
CA SER A 198 10.96 22.40 9.44
C SER A 198 11.66 21.95 10.72
N ALA A 199 12.84 22.51 11.01
CA ALA A 199 13.51 22.29 12.29
C ALA A 199 12.68 22.81 13.47
N ALA A 200 11.93 23.90 13.28
CA ALA A 200 11.04 24.45 14.30
C ALA A 200 9.83 23.53 14.56
N ASP A 201 9.25 22.94 13.51
CA ASP A 201 8.16 21.95 13.67
C ASP A 201 8.62 20.72 14.48
N LEU A 202 9.92 20.40 14.45
CA LEU A 202 10.50 19.20 15.08
C LEU A 202 11.35 19.53 16.32
N ALA A 203 11.15 20.69 16.94
CA ALA A 203 11.98 21.16 18.06
C ALA A 203 11.98 20.20 19.27
N ASP A 204 10.84 19.55 19.55
CA ASP A 204 10.67 18.60 20.66
C ASP A 204 10.39 17.17 20.18
N THR A 205 10.56 16.91 18.89
CA THR A 205 10.18 15.64 18.25
C THR A 205 11.35 15.03 17.50
N LEU A 206 11.61 13.74 17.74
CA LEU A 206 12.51 12.94 16.93
C LEU A 206 11.75 12.40 15.72
N MET A 207 12.25 12.67 14.53
CA MET A 207 11.71 12.10 13.31
C MET A 207 12.62 10.99 12.77
N VAL A 208 12.08 9.79 12.65
CA VAL A 208 12.77 8.58 12.16
C VAL A 208 12.24 8.22 10.78
N CYS A 209 13.10 8.19 9.77
CA CYS A 209 12.70 7.86 8.41
C CYS A 209 13.33 6.56 7.93
N PHE A 210 12.57 5.47 7.94
CA PHE A 210 13.04 4.17 7.48
C PHE A 210 13.16 4.10 5.97
N GLN A 211 14.01 3.18 5.51
CA GLN A 211 14.18 2.82 4.09
C GLN A 211 14.03 1.31 3.89
N ASP A 212 13.43 0.93 2.77
CA ASP A 212 13.12 -0.47 2.44
C ASP A 212 13.97 -0.98 1.28
N ARG A 213 15.28 -1.11 1.50
CA ARG A 213 16.28 -1.37 0.43
C ARG A 213 16.33 -2.79 -0.13
N TYR A 214 15.32 -3.61 0.14
CA TYR A 214 15.40 -5.04 -0.13
C TYR A 214 14.63 -5.40 -1.41
N GLY A 215 15.22 -6.21 -2.28
CA GLY A 215 14.70 -6.45 -3.61
C GLY A 215 14.69 -5.19 -4.49
N VAL A 216 13.97 -5.27 -5.60
CA VAL A 216 13.91 -4.19 -6.60
C VAL A 216 12.96 -3.08 -6.15
N ASP A 217 11.74 -3.44 -5.76
CA ASP A 217 10.67 -2.50 -5.39
C ASP A 217 10.50 -2.34 -3.87
N GLY A 218 11.36 -3.00 -3.09
CA GLY A 218 11.30 -3.02 -1.64
C GLY A 218 10.29 -4.07 -1.15
N THR A 219 10.56 -4.71 -0.03
CA THR A 219 9.81 -5.90 0.41
C THR A 219 8.70 -5.58 1.41
N TYR A 220 8.29 -4.32 1.51
CA TYR A 220 7.40 -3.83 2.57
C TYR A 220 8.03 -4.01 3.96
N MET A 221 9.36 -3.99 4.02
CA MET A 221 10.13 -4.33 5.22
C MET A 221 9.69 -5.66 5.85
N LEU A 222 9.20 -6.60 5.04
CA LEU A 222 8.80 -7.93 5.51
C LEU A 222 10.01 -8.85 5.65
N PHE A 223 10.91 -8.79 4.69
CA PHE A 223 12.10 -9.64 4.62
C PHE A 223 13.27 -8.94 3.93
N ASP A 224 14.49 -9.29 4.30
CA ASP A 224 15.68 -8.78 3.61
C ASP A 224 15.95 -9.52 2.29
N ASN A 225 17.03 -9.12 1.59
CA ASN A 225 17.46 -9.74 0.34
C ASN A 225 17.76 -11.25 0.45
N ALA A 226 18.13 -11.72 1.64
CA ALA A 226 18.37 -13.13 1.93
C ALA A 226 17.08 -13.88 2.33
N GLY A 227 15.96 -13.16 2.43
CA GLY A 227 14.67 -13.74 2.75
C GLY A 227 14.36 -13.86 4.23
N ARG A 228 15.16 -13.25 5.10
CA ARG A 228 14.98 -13.34 6.56
C ARG A 228 13.98 -12.27 7.01
N PRO A 229 13.04 -12.59 7.93
CA PRO A 229 12.05 -11.62 8.41
C PRO A 229 12.69 -10.34 8.95
N LEU A 230 12.09 -9.19 8.66
CA LEU A 230 12.58 -7.87 9.06
C LEU A 230 11.78 -7.22 10.19
N HIS A 231 10.50 -7.58 10.31
CA HIS A 231 9.57 -6.96 11.27
C HIS A 231 10.18 -6.75 12.66
N ASP A 232 10.60 -7.82 13.32
CA ASP A 232 11.14 -7.76 14.69
C ASP A 232 12.42 -6.93 14.80
N ARG A 233 13.22 -6.87 13.73
CA ARG A 233 14.44 -6.04 13.67
C ARG A 233 14.10 -4.56 13.53
N VAL A 234 13.05 -4.23 12.78
CA VAL A 234 12.52 -2.86 12.67
C VAL A 234 11.91 -2.44 14.00
N THR A 235 11.05 -3.28 14.60
CA THR A 235 10.48 -3.02 15.92
C THR A 235 11.58 -2.84 16.97
N ALA A 236 12.59 -3.71 17.02
CA ALA A 236 13.70 -3.59 17.96
C ALA A 236 14.44 -2.25 17.81
N ALA A 237 14.68 -1.78 16.58
CA ALA A 237 15.30 -0.48 16.35
C ALA A 237 14.43 0.68 16.88
N ILE A 238 13.10 0.58 16.75
CA ILE A 238 12.17 1.57 17.31
C ILE A 238 12.16 1.51 18.84
N THR A 239 12.04 0.32 19.42
CA THR A 239 12.05 0.10 20.87
C THR A 239 13.35 0.58 21.51
N ASP A 240 14.49 0.38 20.85
CA ASP A 240 15.77 0.89 21.32
C ASP A 240 15.79 2.43 21.37
N LEU A 241 15.20 3.11 20.38
CA LEU A 241 15.06 4.57 20.38
C LEU A 241 14.13 5.04 21.50
N LEU A 242 12.98 4.38 21.69
CA LEU A 242 12.04 4.68 22.78
C LEU A 242 12.71 4.54 24.14
N ARG A 243 13.40 3.42 24.38
CA ARG A 243 14.14 3.19 25.64
C ARG A 243 15.25 4.22 25.85
N THR A 244 15.97 4.60 24.79
CA THR A 244 17.06 5.58 24.88
C THR A 244 16.56 6.95 25.33
N HIS A 245 15.35 7.33 24.93
CA HIS A 245 14.76 8.63 25.25
C HIS A 245 13.68 8.56 26.35
N GLY A 246 13.45 7.40 26.96
CA GLY A 246 12.44 7.23 28.02
C GLY A 246 11.01 7.48 27.54
N LEU A 247 10.70 7.15 26.29
CA LEU A 247 9.40 7.37 25.66
C LEU A 247 8.57 6.08 25.64
N ASP A 248 7.24 6.24 25.69
CA ASP A 248 6.28 5.15 25.63
C ASP A 248 5.63 5.05 24.23
N PRO A 249 4.96 3.93 23.91
CA PRO A 249 4.26 3.79 22.62
C PRO A 249 3.21 4.86 22.33
N GLN A 250 2.65 5.52 23.35
CA GLN A 250 1.69 6.63 23.18
C GLN A 250 2.34 7.92 22.67
N ASP A 251 3.65 8.06 22.84
CA ASP A 251 4.44 9.21 22.38
C ASP A 251 4.89 9.03 20.91
N VAL A 252 4.32 8.06 20.21
CA VAL A 252 4.68 7.68 18.84
C VAL A 252 3.55 7.98 17.87
N LEU A 253 3.89 8.63 16.76
CA LEU A 253 3.06 8.71 15.57
C LEU A 253 3.71 7.94 14.42
N LEU A 254 2.97 6.98 13.86
CA LEU A 254 3.33 6.24 12.67
C LEU A 254 2.67 6.89 11.46
N PHE A 255 3.47 7.32 10.49
CA PHE A 255 3.01 7.91 9.24
C PHE A 255 3.47 7.11 8.03
N GLY A 256 2.57 6.91 7.08
CA GLY A 256 2.93 6.34 5.80
C GLY A 256 1.94 6.66 4.70
N ALA A 257 2.41 6.54 3.46
CA ALA A 257 1.58 6.65 2.26
C ALA A 257 1.80 5.44 1.34
N SER A 258 0.73 4.91 0.74
CA SER A 258 0.77 3.74 -0.13
C SER A 258 1.45 2.57 0.61
N LYS A 259 2.56 2.06 0.08
CA LYS A 259 3.42 1.06 0.70
C LYS A 259 3.82 1.40 2.14
N GLY A 260 4.21 2.66 2.39
CA GLY A 260 4.61 3.09 3.72
C GLY A 260 3.48 3.03 4.74
N ALA A 261 2.23 3.24 4.31
CA ALA A 261 1.07 3.17 5.19
C ALA A 261 0.77 1.70 5.58
N SER A 262 0.98 0.76 4.66
CA SER A 262 0.89 -0.68 4.95
C SER A 262 1.97 -1.11 5.94
N ILE A 263 3.20 -0.62 5.78
CA ILE A 263 4.29 -0.87 6.74
C ILE A 263 3.94 -0.30 8.12
N ALA A 264 3.46 0.94 8.17
CA ALA A 264 3.02 1.58 9.41
C ALA A 264 1.96 0.75 10.14
N ALA A 265 0.94 0.27 9.42
CA ALA A 265 -0.09 -0.59 9.99
C ALA A 265 0.47 -1.93 10.51
N MET A 266 1.46 -2.51 9.82
CA MET A 266 2.13 -3.73 10.28
C MET A 266 2.94 -3.51 11.56
N ILE A 267 3.80 -2.49 11.57
CA ILE A 267 4.64 -2.16 12.73
C ILE A 267 3.82 -1.71 13.94
N ALA A 268 2.66 -1.08 13.72
CA ALA A 268 1.75 -0.68 14.79
C ALA A 268 1.33 -1.85 15.70
N ARG A 269 1.40 -3.10 15.22
CA ARG A 269 1.07 -4.29 16.02
C ARG A 269 1.78 -4.30 17.36
N ASP A 270 3.05 -3.94 17.36
CA ASP A 270 3.92 -3.98 18.54
C ASP A 270 3.94 -2.63 19.30
N LEU A 271 3.12 -1.66 18.88
CA LEU A 271 3.02 -0.30 19.44
C LEU A 271 1.55 0.07 19.70
N PRO A 272 0.87 -0.55 20.68
CA PRO A 272 -0.59 -0.42 20.86
C PRO A 272 -1.08 1.00 21.17
N GLY A 273 -0.24 1.86 21.74
CA GLY A 273 -0.56 3.27 22.02
C GLY A 273 -0.30 4.23 20.86
N ALA A 274 0.38 3.79 19.79
CA ALA A 274 0.83 4.70 18.74
C ALA A 274 -0.33 5.22 17.89
N ARG A 275 -0.32 6.53 17.62
CA ARG A 275 -1.24 7.15 16.65
C ARG A 275 -0.81 6.79 15.23
N GLN A 276 -1.78 6.58 14.35
CA GLN A 276 -1.51 6.23 12.96
C GLN A 276 -2.11 7.26 12.00
N VAL A 277 -1.30 7.72 11.03
CA VAL A 277 -1.74 8.55 9.90
C VAL A 277 -1.45 7.76 8.63
N LEU A 278 -2.49 7.12 8.09
CA LEU A 278 -2.38 6.15 7.01
C LEU A 278 -3.00 6.70 5.73
N VAL A 279 -2.17 6.91 4.70
CA VAL A 279 -2.63 7.44 3.42
C VAL A 279 -2.65 6.35 2.35
N VAL A 280 -3.83 5.98 1.86
CA VAL A 280 -4.08 4.90 0.88
C VAL A 280 -3.27 3.62 1.15
N PRO A 281 -3.34 3.05 2.37
CA PRO A 281 -2.64 1.82 2.67
C PRO A 281 -3.16 0.66 1.81
N GLN A 282 -2.26 -0.25 1.41
CA GLN A 282 -2.64 -1.48 0.71
C GLN A 282 -3.08 -2.54 1.73
N MET A 283 -4.39 -2.79 1.78
CA MET A 283 -5.02 -3.63 2.79
C MET A 283 -4.81 -5.13 2.60
N ASN A 284 -4.56 -5.57 1.37
CA ASN A 284 -4.28 -6.97 1.07
C ASN A 284 -3.14 -7.01 0.04
N LEU A 285 -1.97 -7.47 0.47
CA LEU A 285 -0.76 -7.38 -0.37
C LEU A 285 -0.82 -8.33 -1.57
N PRO A 286 -1.23 -9.61 -1.45
CA PRO A 286 -1.46 -10.46 -2.62
C PRO A 286 -2.46 -9.87 -3.62
N TYR A 287 -3.55 -9.28 -3.14
CA TYR A 287 -4.52 -8.58 -3.97
C TYR A 287 -3.89 -7.39 -4.69
N TYR A 288 -3.09 -6.58 -3.99
CA TYR A 288 -2.44 -5.44 -4.61
C TYR A 288 -1.33 -5.85 -5.59
N PHE A 289 -0.57 -6.90 -5.30
CA PHE A 289 0.54 -7.38 -6.13
C PHE A 289 0.09 -8.15 -7.37
N SER A 290 -1.14 -8.64 -7.43
CA SER A 290 -1.69 -9.24 -8.67
C SER A 290 -1.90 -8.22 -9.81
N LYS A 291 -1.64 -6.92 -9.56
CA LYS A 291 -1.56 -5.91 -10.63
C LYS A 291 -0.46 -6.27 -11.64
N PRO A 292 -0.65 -5.97 -12.94
CA PRO A 292 0.30 -6.32 -13.99
C PRO A 292 1.76 -5.95 -13.72
N VAL A 293 1.98 -4.78 -13.13
CA VAL A 293 3.33 -4.24 -12.90
C VAL A 293 4.07 -4.90 -11.74
N LEU A 294 3.38 -5.63 -10.84
CA LEU A 294 3.99 -6.28 -9.67
C LEU A 294 3.91 -7.82 -9.73
N ARG A 295 3.21 -8.36 -10.74
CA ARG A 295 2.92 -9.79 -10.86
C ARG A 295 4.17 -10.64 -11.01
N ASP A 296 5.13 -10.20 -11.84
CA ASP A 296 6.37 -10.94 -12.10
C ASP A 296 7.50 -10.56 -11.11
N GLY A 297 7.16 -9.84 -10.04
CA GLY A 297 8.04 -9.50 -8.90
C GLY A 297 7.46 -10.02 -7.58
N LEU A 298 7.03 -9.10 -6.70
CA LEU A 298 6.59 -9.40 -5.32
C LEU A 298 5.43 -10.39 -5.22
N TYR A 299 4.52 -10.45 -6.21
CA TYR A 299 3.40 -11.39 -6.17
C TYR A 299 3.83 -12.85 -6.12
N ARG A 300 4.94 -13.19 -6.79
CA ARG A 300 5.48 -14.56 -6.86
C ARG A 300 6.13 -15.00 -5.54
N ASP A 301 6.43 -14.05 -4.65
CA ASP A 301 7.00 -14.35 -3.36
C ASP A 301 5.92 -14.86 -2.40
N ARG A 302 5.80 -16.18 -2.31
CA ARG A 302 4.78 -16.83 -1.47
C ARG A 302 4.85 -16.43 0.00
N ARG A 303 5.98 -15.95 0.50
CA ARG A 303 6.11 -15.47 1.89
C ARG A 303 5.21 -14.28 2.18
N VAL A 304 4.92 -13.44 1.19
CA VAL A 304 3.97 -12.31 1.32
C VAL A 304 2.55 -12.80 1.67
N TRP A 305 2.20 -14.03 1.27
CA TRP A 305 0.89 -14.61 1.50
C TRP A 305 0.74 -15.18 2.90
N ASP A 306 1.87 -15.52 3.54
CA ASP A 306 1.91 -16.15 4.85
C ASP A 306 2.00 -15.16 6.01
N ILE A 307 2.23 -13.88 5.72
CA ILE A 307 2.17 -12.83 6.74
C ILE A 307 0.73 -12.42 7.08
N GLU A 308 0.54 -11.97 8.31
CA GLU A 308 -0.68 -11.31 8.74
C GLU A 308 -0.91 -10.06 7.89
N GLN A 309 -2.02 -10.01 7.15
CA GLN A 309 -2.27 -8.95 6.18
C GLN A 309 -2.67 -7.63 6.86
N PRO A 310 -2.35 -6.46 6.27
CA PRO A 310 -2.73 -5.17 6.84
C PRO A 310 -4.24 -5.01 7.14
N SER A 311 -5.11 -5.63 6.33
CA SER A 311 -6.57 -5.66 6.57
C SER A 311 -6.96 -6.37 7.86
N ALA A 312 -6.36 -7.52 8.17
CA ALA A 312 -6.62 -8.25 9.41
C ALA A 312 -6.16 -7.43 10.63
N LEU A 313 -4.98 -6.82 10.53
CA LEU A 313 -4.44 -5.92 11.54
C LEU A 313 -5.33 -4.71 11.79
N LEU A 314 -5.76 -4.01 10.74
CA LEU A 314 -6.62 -2.84 10.90
C LEU A 314 -7.98 -3.20 11.48
N ARG A 315 -8.60 -4.32 11.11
CA ARG A 315 -9.84 -4.79 11.76
C ARG A 315 -9.65 -4.94 13.27
N ARG A 316 -8.53 -5.53 13.70
CA ARG A 316 -8.18 -5.64 15.12
C ARG A 316 -8.01 -4.26 15.75
N TYR A 317 -7.27 -3.35 15.12
CA TYR A 317 -7.03 -2.01 15.68
C TYR A 317 -8.30 -1.18 15.80
N LEU A 318 -9.23 -1.33 14.85
CA LEU A 318 -10.55 -0.69 14.92
C LEU A 318 -11.36 -1.21 16.11
N ALA A 319 -11.36 -2.53 16.33
CA ALA A 319 -12.03 -3.14 17.49
C ALA A 319 -11.37 -2.74 18.83
N GLU A 320 -10.06 -2.50 18.84
CA GLU A 320 -9.31 -1.99 20.00
C GLU A 320 -9.49 -0.48 20.23
N GLY A 321 -10.14 0.24 19.31
CA GLY A 321 -10.33 1.70 19.41
C GLY A 321 -9.05 2.52 19.21
N ARG A 322 -8.06 1.99 18.48
CA ARG A 322 -6.79 2.72 18.24
C ARG A 322 -7.03 3.99 17.41
N ARG A 323 -6.19 5.00 17.66
CA ARG A 323 -6.25 6.30 16.96
C ARG A 323 -5.68 6.21 15.55
N ILE A 324 -6.55 6.30 14.55
CA ILE A 324 -6.22 6.13 13.13
C ILE A 324 -6.87 7.25 12.31
N ASP A 325 -6.04 8.08 11.69
CA ASP A 325 -6.43 8.96 10.58
C ASP A 325 -6.21 8.23 9.26
N TRP A 326 -7.29 7.76 8.61
CA TRP A 326 -7.24 6.97 7.38
C TRP A 326 -7.70 7.79 6.18
N PHE A 327 -6.77 8.13 5.28
CA PHE A 327 -7.05 8.78 4.01
C PHE A 327 -7.22 7.75 2.89
N TYR A 328 -8.32 7.82 2.15
CA TYR A 328 -8.64 6.84 1.10
C TYR A 328 -9.40 7.48 -0.06
N SER A 329 -9.53 6.71 -1.15
CA SER A 329 -10.37 7.05 -2.29
C SER A 329 -11.15 5.82 -2.71
N ASP A 330 -12.46 5.90 -2.87
CA ASP A 330 -13.32 4.78 -3.26
C ASP A 330 -12.89 4.12 -4.58
N ALA A 331 -12.41 4.93 -5.53
CA ALA A 331 -11.89 4.47 -6.82
C ALA A 331 -10.60 3.64 -6.69
N ASP A 332 -9.96 3.63 -5.52
CA ASP A 332 -8.76 2.85 -5.21
C ASP A 332 -9.09 1.55 -4.46
N GLN A 333 -10.09 0.83 -4.97
CA GLN A 333 -10.49 -0.50 -4.50
C GLN A 333 -9.29 -1.45 -4.41
N GLY A 334 -8.32 -1.30 -5.32
CA GLY A 334 -7.05 -2.02 -5.34
C GLY A 334 -6.27 -1.98 -4.02
N SER A 335 -6.38 -0.87 -3.30
CA SER A 335 -5.68 -0.62 -2.03
C SER A 335 -6.62 -0.74 -0.83
N ASN A 336 -7.83 -0.19 -0.91
CA ASN A 336 -8.77 -0.17 0.22
C ASN A 336 -9.31 -1.55 0.58
N TYR A 337 -9.42 -2.45 -0.41
CA TYR A 337 -10.01 -3.78 -0.25
C TYR A 337 -11.42 -3.75 0.38
N SER A 338 -12.15 -2.65 0.17
CA SER A 338 -13.49 -2.39 0.71
C SER A 338 -13.58 -2.42 2.25
N LEU A 339 -12.48 -2.17 2.96
CA LEU A 339 -12.49 -2.20 4.43
C LEU A 339 -12.96 -0.88 5.04
N VAL A 340 -12.31 0.23 4.65
CA VAL A 340 -12.51 1.53 5.29
C VAL A 340 -13.90 2.10 5.02
N GLU A 341 -14.50 1.80 3.87
CA GLU A 341 -15.78 2.37 3.47
C GLU A 341 -16.90 1.90 4.39
N TYR A 342 -16.89 0.62 4.76
CA TYR A 342 -17.89 0.03 5.67
C TYR A 342 -17.51 0.08 7.16
N ALA A 343 -16.31 0.55 7.53
CA ALA A 343 -15.90 0.61 8.93
C ALA A 343 -16.73 1.66 9.71
N CYS A 344 -17.72 1.26 10.49
CA CYS A 344 -18.51 2.17 11.33
C CYS A 344 -18.27 1.87 12.81
N ASP A 345 -18.67 2.81 13.66
CA ASP A 345 -18.68 2.66 15.12
C ASP A 345 -17.34 2.29 15.77
N ALA A 346 -16.23 2.75 15.17
CA ALA A 346 -14.89 2.63 15.70
C ALA A 346 -14.42 3.99 16.29
N PRO A 347 -14.29 4.15 17.62
CA PRO A 347 -14.10 5.44 18.28
C PRO A 347 -12.78 6.15 17.95
N GLY A 348 -11.73 5.39 17.65
CA GLY A 348 -10.43 5.95 17.28
C GLY A 348 -10.26 6.23 15.78
N LEU A 349 -11.27 5.92 14.95
CA LEU A 349 -11.17 6.06 13.50
C LEU A 349 -11.67 7.43 13.04
N THR A 350 -10.81 8.14 12.30
CA THR A 350 -11.18 9.27 11.45
C THR A 350 -10.92 8.93 9.99
N LYS A 351 -11.99 8.87 9.20
CA LYS A 351 -11.96 8.62 7.75
C LYS A 351 -11.85 9.93 6.98
N HIS A 352 -10.90 10.03 6.06
CA HIS A 352 -10.73 11.18 5.17
C HIS A 352 -10.90 10.72 3.71
N ARG A 353 -12.08 10.95 3.13
CA ARG A 353 -12.41 10.54 1.75
C ARG A 353 -11.94 11.59 0.75
N ILE A 354 -11.06 11.19 -0.17
CA ILE A 354 -10.40 12.05 -1.15
C ILE A 354 -10.70 11.56 -2.57
N ASP A 355 -11.28 12.40 -3.42
CA ASP A 355 -11.43 12.07 -4.85
C ASP A 355 -10.14 12.32 -5.60
N ALA A 356 -9.33 11.27 -5.71
CA ALA A 356 -8.12 11.27 -6.48
C ALA A 356 -7.69 9.82 -6.80
N PRO A 357 -7.04 9.60 -7.96
CA PRO A 357 -6.30 8.35 -8.19
C PRO A 357 -5.29 8.10 -7.07
N HIS A 358 -4.98 6.82 -6.78
CA HIS A 358 -4.05 6.36 -5.73
C HIS A 358 -2.83 7.29 -5.51
N ALA A 359 -2.05 7.54 -6.57
CA ALA A 359 -0.81 8.32 -6.48
C ALA A 359 -1.01 9.82 -6.16
N LYS A 360 -2.24 10.34 -6.32
CA LYS A 360 -2.59 11.75 -6.09
C LYS A 360 -3.24 11.99 -4.73
N VAL A 361 -3.72 10.96 -4.04
CA VAL A 361 -4.37 11.11 -2.72
C VAL A 361 -3.43 11.79 -1.73
N ALA A 362 -2.19 11.30 -1.59
CA ALA A 362 -1.19 11.88 -0.68
C ALA A 362 -0.85 13.36 -0.99
N LYS A 363 -0.87 13.76 -2.27
CA LYS A 363 -0.65 15.16 -2.65
C LYS A 363 -1.85 16.03 -2.26
N LYS A 364 -3.07 15.56 -2.53
CA LYS A 364 -4.29 16.30 -2.18
C LYS A 364 -4.53 16.36 -0.67
N SER A 365 -4.16 15.32 0.08
CA SER A 365 -4.32 15.29 1.53
C SER A 365 -3.22 16.03 2.29
N LEU A 366 -2.17 16.53 1.61
CA LEU A 366 -0.98 17.08 2.24
C LEU A 366 -1.26 18.19 3.26
N PRO A 367 -2.14 19.18 3.02
CA PRO A 367 -2.50 20.17 4.04
C PRO A 367 -3.01 19.52 5.32
N THR A 368 -3.95 18.58 5.23
CA THR A 368 -4.48 17.84 6.38
C THR A 368 -3.42 17.00 7.07
N VAL A 369 -2.63 16.25 6.31
CA VAL A 369 -1.53 15.45 6.87
C VAL A 369 -0.55 16.34 7.63
N LEU A 370 -0.10 17.46 7.04
CA LEU A 370 0.83 18.37 7.71
C LEU A 370 0.24 18.98 8.97
N THR A 371 -1.05 19.31 8.98
CA THR A 371 -1.71 19.78 10.20
C THR A 371 -1.67 18.71 11.30
N LEU A 372 -2.03 17.47 10.99
CA LEU A 372 -2.02 16.38 11.98
C LEU A 372 -0.61 16.12 12.54
N LEU A 373 0.41 16.12 11.66
CA LEU A 373 1.79 15.89 12.08
C LEU A 373 2.35 17.04 12.91
N ARG A 374 2.01 18.29 12.56
CA ARG A 374 2.43 19.48 13.31
C ARG A 374 1.73 19.60 14.66
N ALA A 375 0.43 19.30 14.70
CA ALA A 375 -0.32 19.24 15.95
C ALA A 375 0.29 18.20 16.90
N PHE A 376 0.60 17.00 16.40
CA PHE A 376 1.28 15.97 17.17
C PHE A 376 2.67 16.43 17.66
N ALA A 377 3.49 17.00 16.77
CA ALA A 377 4.84 17.43 17.12
C ALA A 377 4.84 18.57 18.17
N ALA A 378 3.86 19.48 18.08
CA ALA A 378 3.63 20.55 19.05
C ALA A 378 3.03 20.05 20.39
N GLY A 379 2.55 18.81 20.45
CA GLY A 379 1.89 18.30 21.64
C GLY A 379 0.50 18.86 21.87
N ALA A 380 -0.15 19.36 20.82
CA ALA A 380 -1.53 19.81 20.91
C ALA A 380 -2.41 18.62 21.31
N ASP A 381 -3.13 18.78 22.42
CA ASP A 381 -4.18 17.83 22.80
C ASP A 381 -5.30 17.89 21.76
N GLU A 382 -5.95 16.76 21.49
CA GLU A 382 -7.13 16.72 20.60
C GLU A 382 -8.30 17.58 21.12
N ASP A 383 -8.24 17.97 22.39
CA ASP A 383 -9.19 18.85 23.07
C ASP A 383 -8.88 20.34 22.87
N GLU A 384 -7.78 20.72 22.19
CA GLU A 384 -7.56 22.10 21.80
C GLU A 384 -8.72 22.59 20.92
N ALA A 385 -9.38 23.66 21.38
CA ALA A 385 -10.54 24.21 20.69
C ALA A 385 -10.13 24.64 19.27
N PRO A 386 -10.82 24.13 18.22
CA PRO A 386 -10.52 24.53 16.85
C PRO A 386 -10.81 26.02 16.66
N GLN A 387 -10.10 26.64 15.71
CA GLN A 387 -10.41 27.99 15.26
C GLN A 387 -11.82 28.02 14.66
N PRO A 388 -12.59 29.09 14.84
CA PRO A 388 -13.96 29.17 14.32
C PRO A 388 -13.96 29.21 12.80
N LEU A 389 -14.90 28.49 12.18
CA LEU A 389 -15.20 28.53 10.75
C LEU A 389 -16.72 28.58 10.57
N THR A 390 -17.24 29.59 9.87
CA THR A 390 -18.68 29.74 9.70
C THR A 390 -19.15 29.12 8.39
N CYS A 391 -20.13 28.22 8.45
CA CYS A 391 -20.87 27.73 7.29
C CYS A 391 -22.27 28.38 7.27
N ARG A 392 -22.54 29.23 6.27
CA ARG A 392 -23.83 29.95 6.12
C ARG A 392 -24.96 29.06 5.66
N ALA A 393 -24.65 28.16 4.72
CA ALA A 393 -25.62 27.32 4.06
C ALA A 393 -24.96 26.01 3.63
N LEU A 394 -25.73 24.93 3.70
CA LEU A 394 -25.40 23.62 3.18
C LEU A 394 -26.58 23.14 2.33
N GLU A 395 -26.38 23.09 1.02
CA GLU A 395 -27.40 22.66 0.05
C GLU A 395 -27.12 21.22 -0.37
N ALA A 396 -28.18 20.43 -0.60
CA ALA A 396 -28.08 19.07 -1.10
C ALA A 396 -28.90 18.87 -2.40
N ALA A 397 -28.27 18.22 -3.38
CA ALA A 397 -28.90 17.77 -4.61
C ALA A 397 -28.86 16.24 -4.71
N VAL A 398 -30.02 15.61 -4.85
CA VAL A 398 -30.15 14.15 -4.98
C VAL A 398 -30.04 13.76 -6.45
N HIS A 399 -29.14 12.84 -6.75
CA HIS A 399 -28.91 12.29 -8.08
C HIS A 399 -29.11 10.77 -8.09
N GLU A 400 -29.22 10.20 -9.29
CA GLU A 400 -29.32 8.74 -9.46
C GLU A 400 -28.12 8.02 -8.85
N ASP A 401 -26.94 8.65 -8.81
CA ASP A 401 -25.64 8.10 -8.36
C ASP A 401 -25.24 8.49 -6.92
N GLY A 402 -25.98 9.37 -6.24
CA GLY A 402 -25.74 9.75 -4.84
C GLY A 402 -26.21 11.17 -4.52
N VAL A 403 -25.76 11.71 -3.38
CA VAL A 403 -26.09 13.07 -2.94
C VAL A 403 -24.89 13.99 -3.11
N GLU A 404 -25.10 15.09 -3.80
CA GLU A 404 -24.14 16.18 -3.97
C GLU A 404 -24.39 17.27 -2.92
N PHE A 405 -23.31 17.84 -2.36
CA PHE A 405 -23.38 18.91 -1.37
C PHE A 405 -22.65 20.16 -1.82
N THR A 406 -23.24 21.31 -1.50
CA THR A 406 -22.66 22.64 -1.68
C THR A 406 -22.65 23.38 -0.35
N ALA A 407 -21.47 23.70 0.17
CA ALA A 407 -21.27 24.46 1.39
C ALA A 407 -20.81 25.90 1.07
N HIS A 408 -21.45 26.87 1.72
CA HIS A 408 -21.12 28.29 1.63
C HIS A 408 -20.43 28.75 2.91
N LEU A 409 -19.19 29.22 2.82
CA LEU A 409 -18.35 29.57 3.97
C LEU A 409 -18.20 31.08 4.14
N GLU A 410 -18.01 31.54 5.38
CA GLU A 410 -17.56 32.91 5.67
C GLU A 410 -16.11 32.93 6.16
N GLY A 411 -15.46 34.09 6.05
CA GLY A 411 -14.14 34.31 6.65
C GLY A 411 -13.01 33.51 5.98
N VAL A 412 -13.23 32.98 4.78
CA VAL A 412 -12.25 32.14 4.05
C VAL A 412 -10.96 32.88 3.68
N ALA A 413 -10.89 34.20 3.80
CA ALA A 413 -9.68 34.99 3.52
C ALA A 413 -8.51 34.62 4.45
N GLU A 414 -8.80 34.12 5.66
CA GLU A 414 -7.77 33.67 6.60
C GLU A 414 -7.32 32.22 6.34
N LEU A 415 -8.14 31.44 5.62
CA LEU A 415 -7.74 30.13 5.13
C LEU A 415 -6.82 30.31 3.93
N LYS A 416 -5.66 29.65 3.96
CA LYS A 416 -4.78 29.60 2.78
C LYS A 416 -5.53 28.98 1.60
N ASP A 417 -5.27 29.46 0.39
CA ASP A 417 -5.87 28.94 -0.86
C ASP A 417 -5.72 27.42 -1.02
N ALA A 418 -4.67 26.84 -0.44
CA ALA A 418 -4.38 25.41 -0.47
C ALA A 418 -5.00 24.60 0.70
N ALA A 419 -5.87 25.18 1.52
CA ALA A 419 -6.48 24.48 2.65
C ALA A 419 -7.45 23.40 2.17
N ASN A 420 -7.40 22.24 2.84
CA ASN A 420 -8.39 21.19 2.65
C ASN A 420 -9.59 21.49 3.53
N VAL A 421 -10.77 21.64 2.91
CA VAL A 421 -12.05 21.80 3.61
C VAL A 421 -12.86 20.52 3.47
N TYR A 422 -13.41 20.03 4.58
CA TYR A 422 -14.24 18.83 4.62
C TYR A 422 -15.61 19.13 5.20
N LEU A 423 -16.60 18.39 4.71
CA LEU A 423 -17.85 18.16 5.40
C LEU A 423 -17.65 16.97 6.35
N GLU A 424 -17.86 17.17 7.65
CA GLU A 424 -17.60 16.18 8.71
C GLU A 424 -18.92 15.70 9.34
N GLY A 425 -18.99 14.40 9.58
CA GLY A 425 -20.08 13.74 10.29
C GLY A 425 -19.64 12.53 11.12
N THR A 426 -20.60 11.81 11.70
CA THR A 426 -20.34 10.64 12.55
C THR A 426 -21.10 9.39 12.11
N LEU A 427 -20.39 8.27 11.96
CA LEU A 427 -20.95 6.94 11.70
C LEU A 427 -20.81 6.09 12.97
N GLY A 428 -21.75 6.23 13.90
CA GLY A 428 -21.57 5.78 15.29
C GLY A 428 -20.42 6.57 15.94
N ALA A 429 -19.48 5.88 16.59
CA ALA A 429 -18.28 6.50 17.16
C ALA A 429 -17.21 6.92 16.12
N THR A 430 -17.33 6.54 14.84
CA THR A 430 -16.35 6.89 13.79
C THR A 430 -16.59 8.28 13.21
N ARG A 431 -15.53 9.09 13.09
CA ARG A 431 -15.57 10.36 12.35
C ARG A 431 -15.42 10.12 10.85
N PHE A 432 -16.25 10.75 10.04
CA PHE A 432 -16.18 10.71 8.59
C PHE A 432 -16.04 12.11 8.02
N ARG A 433 -15.07 12.30 7.11
CA ARG A 433 -14.78 13.57 6.44
C ARG A 433 -14.80 13.41 4.93
N GLN A 434 -15.68 14.15 4.27
CA GLN A 434 -15.74 14.25 2.82
C GLN A 434 -15.02 15.52 2.36
N LEU A 435 -13.92 15.38 1.61
CA LEU A 435 -13.22 16.53 1.05
C LEU A 435 -14.13 17.28 0.07
N LEU A 436 -14.20 18.59 0.19
CA LEU A 436 -14.91 19.46 -0.74
C LEU A 436 -13.92 20.12 -1.71
N THR A 437 -14.39 20.34 -2.93
CA THR A 437 -13.65 21.03 -4.00
C THR A 437 -14.01 22.51 -3.97
N THR A 438 -12.99 23.36 -4.06
CA THR A 438 -13.16 24.81 -4.17
C THR A 438 -13.76 25.17 -5.53
N SER A 439 -14.83 25.98 -5.54
CA SER A 439 -15.35 26.56 -6.77
C SER A 439 -14.32 27.50 -7.40
N GLU A 440 -14.20 27.46 -8.73
CA GLU A 440 -13.33 28.38 -9.48
C GLU A 440 -13.86 29.81 -9.49
N GLU A 441 -15.19 29.98 -9.33
CA GLU A 441 -15.86 31.28 -9.37
C GLU A 441 -15.86 31.99 -8.01
N ASP A 442 -15.98 31.22 -6.92
CA ASP A 442 -16.05 31.76 -5.56
C ASP A 442 -15.30 30.87 -4.55
N PRO A 443 -14.16 31.34 -4.00
CA PRO A 443 -13.43 30.66 -2.93
C PRO A 443 -14.20 30.51 -1.62
N ALA A 444 -15.40 31.07 -1.45
CA ALA A 444 -16.29 30.79 -0.32
C ALA A 444 -17.19 29.56 -0.57
N VAL A 445 -17.34 29.12 -1.82
CA VAL A 445 -18.20 28.00 -2.20
C VAL A 445 -17.38 26.71 -2.32
N ARG A 446 -17.86 25.64 -1.71
CA ARG A 446 -17.22 24.33 -1.65
C ARG A 446 -18.21 23.24 -2.04
N THR A 447 -17.87 22.40 -3.02
CA THR A 447 -18.80 21.38 -3.54
C THR A 447 -18.19 19.98 -3.57
N THR A 448 -19.01 18.95 -3.43
CA THR A 448 -18.60 17.59 -3.78
C THR A 448 -18.60 17.43 -5.30
N THR A 449 -17.54 16.87 -5.89
CA THR A 449 -17.59 16.47 -7.30
C THR A 449 -18.57 15.31 -7.53
N VAL A 450 -18.89 15.01 -8.79
CA VAL A 450 -19.69 13.83 -9.18
C VAL A 450 -19.16 12.54 -8.55
N LYS A 451 -17.83 12.37 -8.49
CA LYS A 451 -17.19 11.19 -7.87
C LYS A 451 -17.18 11.24 -6.35
N GLN A 452 -17.51 12.38 -5.75
CA GLN A 452 -17.56 12.60 -4.31
C GLN A 452 -18.99 12.58 -3.76
N ARG A 453 -19.99 12.37 -4.62
CA ARG A 453 -21.36 12.16 -4.16
C ARG A 453 -21.38 11.07 -3.09
N LEU A 454 -22.16 11.34 -2.05
CA LEU A 454 -22.31 10.44 -0.91
C LEU A 454 -23.41 9.44 -1.23
N ASP A 455 -23.15 8.16 -0.94
CA ASP A 455 -24.19 7.13 -0.90
C ASP A 455 -24.84 7.18 0.49
N PRO A 456 -26.15 7.51 0.60
CA PRO A 456 -26.84 7.57 1.89
C PRO A 456 -26.77 6.26 2.70
N ALA A 457 -26.58 5.10 2.06
CA ALA A 457 -26.44 3.82 2.76
C ALA A 457 -25.09 3.65 3.47
N LEU A 458 -24.06 4.37 3.04
CA LEU A 458 -22.72 4.37 3.64
C LEU A 458 -22.46 5.64 4.46
N HIS A 459 -23.07 6.74 4.05
CA HIS A 459 -22.83 8.10 4.54
C HIS A 459 -24.16 8.85 4.67
N PRO A 460 -24.90 8.64 5.78
CA PRO A 460 -26.18 9.29 6.02
C PRO A 460 -26.04 10.81 6.03
N VAL A 461 -26.98 11.51 5.40
CA VAL A 461 -26.95 12.97 5.24
C VAL A 461 -27.10 13.68 6.59
N ASP A 462 -27.96 13.15 7.45
CA ASP A 462 -28.23 13.63 8.80
C ASP A 462 -27.05 13.43 9.77
N ALA A 463 -26.09 12.58 9.42
CA ALA A 463 -24.86 12.40 10.19
C ALA A 463 -23.87 13.57 10.04
N LEU A 464 -24.07 14.47 9.07
CA LEU A 464 -23.17 15.58 8.76
C LEU A 464 -23.48 16.75 9.70
N THR A 465 -22.48 17.17 10.48
CA THR A 465 -22.69 18.12 11.60
C THR A 465 -21.75 19.31 11.56
N ARG A 466 -20.64 19.24 10.82
CA ARG A 466 -19.60 20.29 10.87
C ARG A 466 -18.93 20.49 9.50
N VAL A 467 -18.43 21.70 9.28
CA VAL A 467 -17.34 21.93 8.32
C VAL A 467 -16.04 22.00 9.11
N VAL A 468 -14.99 21.36 8.59
CA VAL A 468 -13.63 21.42 9.16
C VAL A 468 -12.63 21.79 8.08
N ALA A 469 -11.59 22.56 8.43
CA ALA A 469 -10.53 22.92 7.50
C ALA A 469 -9.13 22.75 8.08
N PHE A 470 -8.19 22.41 7.19
CA PHE A 470 -6.79 22.15 7.48
C PHE A 470 -5.91 22.88 6.47
N ASP A 471 -5.11 23.83 6.94
CA ASP A 471 -4.26 24.69 6.10
C ASP A 471 -2.78 24.28 6.10
N GLY A 472 -2.47 23.14 6.73
CA GLY A 472 -1.12 22.65 6.94
C GLY A 472 -0.41 23.22 8.16
N THR A 473 -0.98 24.15 8.94
CA THR A 473 -0.43 24.53 10.25
C THR A 473 -0.89 23.56 11.34
N ALA A 474 -0.37 23.63 12.56
CA ALA A 474 -0.84 22.80 13.68
C ALA A 474 -2.32 23.03 14.07
N ARG A 475 -2.97 24.07 13.52
CA ARG A 475 -4.33 24.47 13.89
C ARG A 475 -5.38 23.79 13.01
N THR A 476 -6.48 23.41 13.64
CA THR A 476 -7.70 22.95 12.96
C THR A 476 -8.76 24.05 13.02
N TRP A 477 -9.54 24.19 11.95
CA TRP A 477 -10.66 25.13 11.87
C TRP A 477 -11.96 24.35 11.83
N SER A 478 -13.01 24.83 12.49
CA SER A 478 -14.30 24.16 12.48
C SER A 478 -15.47 25.06 12.86
N GLY A 479 -16.63 24.74 12.32
CA GLY A 479 -17.91 25.17 12.87
C GLY A 479 -19.06 24.27 12.44
N PRO A 480 -20.25 24.47 13.02
CA PRO A 480 -21.42 23.66 12.73
C PRO A 480 -21.90 23.89 11.29
N VAL A 481 -22.55 22.88 10.70
CA VAL A 481 -23.36 23.08 9.50
C VAL A 481 -24.79 23.46 9.89
N PRO A 482 -25.44 24.37 9.15
CA PRO A 482 -26.86 24.63 9.29
C PRO A 482 -27.68 23.44 8.77
N GLU A 483 -28.99 23.48 9.00
CA GLU A 483 -29.92 22.48 8.46
C GLU A 483 -29.80 22.39 6.93
N VAL A 484 -29.75 21.16 6.40
CA VAL A 484 -29.55 20.90 4.98
C VAL A 484 -30.78 21.32 4.19
N THR A 485 -30.61 22.24 3.24
CA THR A 485 -31.68 22.62 2.30
C THR A 485 -31.65 21.70 1.09
N THR A 486 -32.70 20.88 0.91
CA THR A 486 -32.88 20.09 -0.31
C THR A 486 -33.50 20.93 -1.41
N GLY A 487 -33.00 20.84 -2.65
CA GLY A 487 -33.61 21.50 -3.80
C GLY A 487 -35.12 21.20 -3.93
N VAL A 488 -35.91 22.21 -4.28
CA VAL A 488 -37.39 22.14 -4.37
C VAL A 488 -37.81 20.98 -5.28
N GLY A 489 -38.52 19.99 -4.70
CA GLY A 489 -39.16 18.89 -5.44
C GLY A 489 -38.42 17.54 -5.45
N ALA A 490 -37.21 17.45 -4.85
CA ALA A 490 -36.56 16.16 -4.65
C ALA A 490 -37.06 15.48 -3.36
N PRO A 491 -37.46 14.19 -3.39
CA PRO A 491 -37.77 13.47 -2.16
C PRO A 491 -36.53 13.44 -1.26
N ALA A 492 -36.74 13.60 0.05
CA ALA A 492 -35.68 13.40 1.03
C ALA A 492 -35.05 12.01 0.81
N PRO A 493 -33.72 11.88 0.86
CA PRO A 493 -33.08 10.57 0.73
C PRO A 493 -33.65 9.64 1.80
N ALA A 494 -34.21 8.51 1.38
CA ALA A 494 -34.75 7.52 2.31
C ALA A 494 -33.62 7.05 3.24
N ALA A 495 -33.91 6.95 4.54
CA ALA A 495 -33.00 6.34 5.49
C ALA A 495 -32.77 4.88 5.07
N ALA A 496 -31.57 4.57 4.60
CA ALA A 496 -31.16 3.21 4.29
C ALA A 496 -30.61 2.57 5.58
N GLU A 497 -30.90 1.28 5.79
CA GLU A 497 -30.27 0.54 6.87
C GLU A 497 -28.74 0.51 6.66
N PRO A 498 -27.93 0.79 7.71
CA PRO A 498 -26.49 0.75 7.59
C PRO A 498 -26.01 -0.64 7.13
N ILE A 499 -25.19 -0.68 6.07
CA ILE A 499 -24.60 -1.94 5.63
C ILE A 499 -23.49 -2.32 6.61
N PRO A 500 -23.57 -3.50 7.27
CA PRO A 500 -22.56 -3.89 8.24
C PRO A 500 -21.20 -4.08 7.57
N MET A 501 -20.13 -3.85 8.33
CA MET A 501 -18.77 -4.12 7.85
C MET A 501 -18.65 -5.57 7.37
N PRO A 502 -18.29 -5.81 6.10
CA PRO A 502 -18.21 -7.17 5.58
C PRO A 502 -17.13 -7.92 6.36
N GLN A 503 -17.46 -9.13 6.79
CA GLN A 503 -16.48 -10.05 7.37
C GLN A 503 -15.42 -10.42 6.33
N GLU A 504 -14.29 -10.95 6.79
CA GLU A 504 -13.29 -11.50 5.87
C GLU A 504 -13.87 -12.67 5.07
N LEU A 505 -13.54 -12.74 3.78
CA LEU A 505 -13.88 -13.89 2.95
C LEU A 505 -12.98 -15.05 3.38
N THR A 506 -13.57 -16.19 3.75
CA THR A 506 -12.83 -17.37 4.24
C THR A 506 -13.14 -18.61 3.42
N CYS A 507 -12.29 -19.64 3.49
CA CYS A 507 -12.53 -20.95 2.86
C CYS A 507 -13.31 -21.93 3.75
N HIS A 508 -13.84 -21.49 4.89
CA HIS A 508 -14.45 -22.35 5.91
C HIS A 508 -15.79 -21.81 6.41
N ALA A 509 -16.59 -21.22 5.52
CA ALA A 509 -17.92 -20.73 5.85
C ALA A 509 -18.95 -21.86 5.71
N THR A 510 -19.11 -22.66 6.76
CA THR A 510 -20.07 -23.80 6.82
C THR A 510 -21.53 -23.38 6.98
N ALA A 511 -21.79 -22.10 7.24
CA ALA A 511 -23.12 -21.49 7.27
C ALA A 511 -23.13 -20.24 6.39
N PRO A 512 -24.27 -19.86 5.79
CA PRO A 512 -24.35 -18.68 4.94
C PRO A 512 -23.88 -17.41 5.65
N ARG A 513 -22.94 -16.70 5.03
CA ARG A 513 -22.40 -15.41 5.50
C ARG A 513 -22.64 -14.32 4.47
N ALA A 514 -22.91 -13.11 4.93
CA ALA A 514 -22.94 -11.94 4.06
C ALA A 514 -21.51 -11.48 3.73
N TYR A 515 -21.29 -11.08 2.49
CA TYR A 515 -20.05 -10.45 2.04
C TYR A 515 -20.39 -9.31 1.08
N ALA A 516 -19.65 -8.21 1.16
CA ALA A 516 -19.88 -7.04 0.33
C ALA A 516 -18.56 -6.54 -0.24
N VAL A 517 -18.63 -6.05 -1.48
CA VAL A 517 -17.53 -5.38 -2.18
C VAL A 517 -18.01 -3.99 -2.57
N LEU A 518 -17.12 -3.00 -2.41
CA LEU A 518 -17.28 -1.68 -3.02
C LEU A 518 -16.58 -1.69 -4.38
N GLY A 519 -17.33 -1.39 -5.42
CA GLY A 519 -16.88 -1.38 -6.81
C GLY A 519 -16.56 0.04 -7.27
N ALA A 520 -16.15 0.17 -8.54
CA ALA A 520 -15.61 1.41 -9.07
C ALA A 520 -16.62 2.57 -9.17
N SER A 521 -17.92 2.33 -8.98
CA SER A 521 -18.99 3.33 -9.04
C SER A 521 -19.27 4.03 -7.71
N ASN A 522 -18.44 3.85 -6.68
CA ASN A 522 -18.61 4.45 -5.34
C ASN A 522 -19.94 4.09 -4.66
N ARG A 523 -20.50 2.93 -5.01
CA ARG A 523 -21.68 2.30 -4.40
C ARG A 523 -21.31 0.90 -3.91
N PRO A 524 -21.98 0.36 -2.87
CA PRO A 524 -21.96 -1.07 -2.60
C PRO A 524 -22.30 -1.78 -3.90
N SER A 525 -21.33 -2.49 -4.47
CA SER A 525 -21.38 -2.81 -5.88
C SER A 525 -21.83 -4.24 -6.11
N THR A 526 -21.56 -5.11 -5.14
CA THR A 526 -22.14 -6.45 -5.08
C THR A 526 -22.16 -6.89 -3.62
N GLN A 527 -23.36 -7.19 -3.12
CA GLN A 527 -23.57 -7.89 -1.86
C GLN A 527 -23.94 -9.33 -2.18
N VAL A 528 -23.37 -10.29 -1.46
CA VAL A 528 -23.63 -11.72 -1.64
C VAL A 528 -23.88 -12.42 -0.32
N ARG A 529 -24.65 -13.50 -0.35
CA ARG A 529 -24.58 -14.56 0.66
C ARG A 529 -23.66 -15.64 0.13
N TYR A 530 -22.76 -16.18 0.95
CA TYR A 530 -21.86 -17.24 0.55
C TYR A 530 -21.69 -18.33 1.60
N VAL A 531 -21.36 -19.53 1.11
CA VAL A 531 -20.76 -20.63 1.88
C VAL A 531 -19.50 -21.09 1.18
N SER A 532 -18.57 -21.68 1.93
CA SER A 532 -17.30 -22.13 1.38
C SER A 532 -16.71 -23.29 2.17
N ALA A 533 -15.95 -24.13 1.46
CA ALA A 533 -15.23 -25.25 2.04
C ALA A 533 -13.85 -25.42 1.38
N MET A 534 -12.86 -25.81 2.18
CA MET A 534 -11.62 -26.37 1.69
C MET A 534 -11.86 -27.82 1.26
N ILE A 535 -11.48 -28.15 0.03
CA ILE A 535 -11.69 -29.46 -0.60
C ILE A 535 -10.37 -30.26 -0.59
N ASP A 536 -9.32 -29.71 -1.20
CA ASP A 536 -7.97 -30.29 -1.20
C ASP A 536 -6.90 -29.22 -0.96
N SER A 537 -6.21 -29.28 0.18
CA SER A 537 -5.14 -28.33 0.52
C SER A 537 -3.94 -28.29 -0.45
N GLN A 538 -3.80 -29.27 -1.34
CA GLN A 538 -2.69 -29.37 -2.31
C GLN A 538 -3.09 -28.95 -3.73
N ALA A 539 -4.38 -28.86 -4.02
CA ALA A 539 -4.86 -28.42 -5.31
C ALA A 539 -4.46 -26.96 -5.62
N ALA A 540 -4.37 -26.66 -6.92
CA ALA A 540 -3.89 -25.39 -7.45
C ALA A 540 -5.00 -24.48 -7.99
N THR A 541 -6.27 -24.91 -7.93
CA THR A 541 -7.41 -24.19 -8.51
C THR A 541 -8.50 -23.97 -7.47
N ALA A 542 -9.09 -22.79 -7.40
CA ALA A 542 -10.31 -22.54 -6.62
C ALA A 542 -11.53 -22.65 -7.53
N GLU A 543 -12.71 -22.84 -6.93
CA GLU A 543 -13.97 -22.80 -7.65
C GLU A 543 -14.92 -21.78 -7.04
N LEU A 544 -15.51 -20.93 -7.90
CA LEU A 544 -16.62 -20.04 -7.55
C LEU A 544 -17.85 -20.48 -8.32
N VAL A 545 -18.90 -20.89 -7.60
CA VAL A 545 -20.22 -21.21 -8.14
C VAL A 545 -21.15 -20.04 -7.85
N VAL A 546 -21.71 -19.47 -8.90
CA VAL A 546 -22.62 -18.31 -8.86
C VAL A 546 -24.04 -18.83 -9.07
N VAL A 547 -24.86 -18.77 -8.04
CA VAL A 547 -26.21 -19.36 -8.02
C VAL A 547 -27.31 -18.29 -7.95
N PRO A 548 -28.55 -18.59 -8.40
CA PRO A 548 -29.69 -17.68 -8.32
C PRO A 548 -29.89 -17.05 -6.93
N SER A 549 -30.29 -15.77 -6.92
CA SER A 549 -30.47 -14.96 -5.69
C SER A 549 -31.51 -15.51 -4.69
N ASP A 550 -32.49 -16.27 -5.19
CA ASP A 550 -33.54 -16.94 -4.41
C ASP A 550 -33.07 -18.28 -3.82
N ARG A 551 -31.95 -18.83 -4.30
CA ARG A 551 -31.36 -20.06 -3.80
C ARG A 551 -30.43 -19.78 -2.63
N LEU A 552 -30.69 -20.46 -1.50
CA LEU A 552 -29.73 -20.45 -0.39
C LEU A 552 -28.45 -21.19 -0.79
N PRO A 553 -27.27 -20.57 -0.66
CA PRO A 553 -26.00 -21.26 -0.89
C PRO A 553 -25.91 -22.49 0.02
N GLN A 554 -25.76 -23.67 -0.59
CA GLN A 554 -25.64 -24.94 0.14
C GLN A 554 -24.18 -25.33 0.30
N GLU A 555 -23.89 -26.11 1.35
CA GLU A 555 -22.54 -26.57 1.65
C GLU A 555 -21.94 -27.24 0.40
N PRO A 556 -20.72 -26.83 0.00
CA PRO A 556 -20.16 -27.33 -1.24
C PRO A 556 -19.86 -28.83 -1.12
N ALA A 557 -20.30 -29.62 -2.10
CA ALA A 557 -19.99 -31.06 -2.13
C ALA A 557 -18.46 -31.28 -2.05
N VAL A 558 -18.01 -32.23 -1.24
CA VAL A 558 -16.58 -32.53 -1.01
C VAL A 558 -15.91 -33.16 -2.25
N SER A 559 -16.68 -33.45 -3.30
CA SER A 559 -16.17 -33.95 -4.58
C SER A 559 -15.71 -32.81 -5.50
N GLY A 560 -14.44 -32.87 -5.92
CA GLY A 560 -13.88 -31.98 -6.94
C GLY A 560 -12.39 -32.26 -7.14
N GLU A 561 -12.06 -33.05 -8.17
CA GLU A 561 -10.67 -33.30 -8.52
C GLU A 561 -9.97 -32.00 -8.92
N GLY A 562 -8.81 -31.73 -8.33
CA GLY A 562 -8.02 -30.53 -8.62
C GLY A 562 -8.56 -29.21 -8.04
N VAL A 563 -9.61 -29.24 -7.22
CA VAL A 563 -10.16 -28.03 -6.57
C VAL A 563 -9.67 -27.91 -5.13
N ARG A 564 -9.10 -26.76 -4.79
CA ARG A 564 -8.55 -26.45 -3.47
C ARG A 564 -9.61 -25.97 -2.49
N ALA A 565 -10.42 -25.02 -2.94
CA ALA A 565 -11.51 -24.46 -2.18
C ALA A 565 -12.67 -24.17 -3.13
N ARG A 566 -13.89 -24.36 -2.64
CA ARG A 566 -15.12 -24.05 -3.37
C ARG A 566 -15.91 -23.00 -2.62
N PHE A 567 -16.36 -21.98 -3.34
CA PHE A 567 -17.23 -20.91 -2.87
C PHE A 567 -18.55 -21.01 -3.63
N VAL A 568 -19.67 -21.00 -2.93
CA VAL A 568 -21.01 -20.92 -3.53
C VAL A 568 -21.61 -19.59 -3.10
N MET A 569 -21.95 -18.72 -4.06
CA MET A 569 -22.40 -17.36 -3.81
C MET A 569 -23.73 -17.08 -4.50
N ALA A 570 -24.66 -16.45 -3.76
CA ALA A 570 -25.92 -15.92 -4.27
C ALA A 570 -25.94 -14.40 -4.09
N ALA A 571 -26.34 -13.64 -5.11
CA ALA A 571 -26.40 -12.19 -5.02
C ALA A 571 -27.54 -11.73 -4.10
N LEU A 572 -27.26 -10.68 -3.33
CA LEU A 572 -28.25 -9.91 -2.58
C LEU A 572 -28.74 -8.69 -3.38
N ASP A 573 -27.88 -8.16 -4.27
CA ASP A 573 -28.14 -6.92 -5.00
C ASP A 573 -27.46 -6.93 -6.39
N GLY A 574 -27.66 -8.02 -7.14
CA GLY A 574 -27.11 -8.24 -8.48
C GLY A 574 -25.60 -8.56 -8.54
N TRP A 575 -25.07 -8.79 -9.76
CA TRP A 575 -23.72 -9.35 -10.01
C TRP A 575 -22.70 -8.36 -10.62
N ARG A 576 -22.76 -7.08 -10.27
CA ARG A 576 -21.98 -6.03 -10.98
C ARG A 576 -20.47 -6.25 -10.98
N ASP A 577 -19.90 -6.85 -9.92
CA ASP A 577 -18.45 -7.06 -9.75
C ASP A 577 -18.09 -8.52 -9.46
N VAL A 578 -18.74 -9.45 -10.17
CA VAL A 578 -18.43 -10.89 -10.07
C VAL A 578 -16.96 -11.21 -10.40
N ASP A 579 -16.30 -10.42 -11.25
CA ASP A 579 -14.87 -10.55 -11.54
C ASP A 579 -14.01 -10.24 -10.30
N LEU A 580 -14.34 -9.18 -9.55
CA LEU A 580 -13.67 -8.87 -8.28
C LEU A 580 -13.90 -9.98 -7.25
N LEU A 581 -15.12 -10.53 -7.17
CA LEU A 581 -15.43 -11.66 -6.29
C LEU A 581 -14.61 -12.91 -6.64
N ALA A 582 -14.52 -13.26 -7.92
CA ALA A 582 -13.72 -14.39 -8.39
C ALA A 582 -12.24 -14.20 -8.04
N ARG A 583 -11.71 -12.99 -8.24
CA ARG A 583 -10.33 -12.66 -7.83
C ARG A 583 -10.13 -12.80 -6.33
N ARG A 584 -11.06 -12.30 -5.50
CA ARG A 584 -10.96 -12.43 -4.04
C ARG A 584 -11.05 -13.88 -3.60
N ALA A 585 -11.94 -14.69 -4.18
CA ALA A 585 -12.05 -16.12 -3.92
C ALA A 585 -10.74 -16.87 -4.21
N ALA A 586 -10.12 -16.63 -5.37
CA ALA A 586 -8.84 -17.23 -5.73
C ALA A 586 -7.73 -16.86 -4.73
N LEU A 587 -7.66 -15.59 -4.33
CA LEU A 587 -6.64 -15.11 -3.40
C LEU A 587 -6.86 -15.64 -1.98
N THR A 588 -8.11 -15.68 -1.50
CA THR A 588 -8.49 -16.29 -0.22
C THR A 588 -8.13 -17.77 -0.21
N ALA A 589 -8.34 -18.48 -1.33
CA ALA A 589 -7.92 -19.86 -1.49
C ALA A 589 -6.41 -20.03 -1.68
N ARG A 590 -5.66 -18.94 -1.93
CA ARG A 590 -4.20 -18.93 -2.21
C ARG A 590 -3.81 -19.72 -3.46
N VAL A 591 -4.54 -19.51 -4.54
CA VAL A 591 -4.32 -20.16 -5.85
C VAL A 591 -4.09 -19.13 -6.95
N ASP A 592 -3.45 -19.58 -8.03
CA ASP A 592 -3.26 -18.75 -9.24
C ASP A 592 -4.28 -19.07 -10.33
N ALA A 593 -5.17 -20.06 -10.12
CA ALA A 593 -6.20 -20.45 -11.06
C ALA A 593 -7.59 -20.52 -10.39
N ILE A 594 -8.64 -20.15 -11.12
CA ILE A 594 -10.03 -20.26 -10.66
C ILE A 594 -10.94 -20.79 -11.78
N ARG A 595 -11.81 -21.72 -11.40
CA ARG A 595 -12.98 -22.15 -12.18
C ARG A 595 -14.20 -21.37 -11.71
N VAL A 596 -14.88 -20.69 -12.63
CA VAL A 596 -16.12 -19.96 -12.33
C VAL A 596 -17.28 -20.68 -13.02
N VAL A 597 -18.24 -21.15 -12.23
CA VAL A 597 -19.45 -21.83 -12.70
C VAL A 597 -20.62 -20.87 -12.53
N ILE A 598 -21.35 -20.61 -13.60
CA ILE A 598 -22.45 -19.65 -13.62
C ILE A 598 -23.76 -20.39 -13.81
N GLU A 599 -24.56 -20.44 -12.75
CA GLU A 599 -25.92 -21.00 -12.74
C GLU A 599 -26.98 -19.90 -12.73
N ASP A 600 -26.65 -18.70 -12.21
CA ASP A 600 -27.58 -17.58 -12.12
C ASP A 600 -27.83 -16.90 -13.49
N PRO A 601 -29.07 -16.89 -14.00
CA PRO A 601 -29.42 -16.23 -15.26
C PRO A 601 -29.25 -14.70 -15.23
N ASP A 602 -29.24 -14.08 -14.05
CA ASP A 602 -29.11 -12.62 -13.89
C ASP A 602 -27.68 -12.10 -14.10
N VAL A 603 -26.70 -13.01 -14.25
CA VAL A 603 -25.33 -12.61 -14.63
C VAL A 603 -25.32 -12.20 -16.10
N ALA A 604 -25.03 -10.92 -16.36
CA ALA A 604 -24.97 -10.37 -17.71
C ALA A 604 -23.70 -10.82 -18.47
N ASP A 605 -23.79 -10.91 -19.80
CA ASP A 605 -22.64 -11.31 -20.64
C ASP A 605 -21.42 -10.37 -20.51
N ALA A 606 -21.65 -9.10 -20.20
CA ALA A 606 -20.58 -8.14 -19.93
C ALA A 606 -19.77 -8.53 -18.67
N GLN A 607 -20.45 -9.01 -17.63
CA GLN A 607 -19.83 -9.49 -16.40
C GLN A 607 -19.05 -10.79 -16.67
N LEU A 608 -19.57 -11.71 -17.49
CA LEU A 608 -18.83 -12.90 -17.91
C LEU A 608 -17.58 -12.57 -18.71
N ARG A 609 -17.64 -11.58 -19.60
CA ARG A 609 -16.46 -11.10 -20.32
C ARG A 609 -15.43 -10.55 -19.33
N ALA A 610 -15.85 -9.75 -18.36
CA ALA A 610 -14.95 -9.22 -17.31
C ALA A 610 -14.22 -10.36 -16.57
N VAL A 611 -14.96 -11.38 -16.12
CA VAL A 611 -14.43 -12.59 -15.47
C VAL A 611 -13.40 -13.30 -16.36
N ARG A 612 -13.72 -13.55 -17.64
CA ARG A 612 -12.80 -14.21 -18.59
C ARG A 612 -11.53 -13.39 -18.86
N THR A 613 -11.58 -12.08 -18.69
CA THR A 613 -10.44 -11.17 -18.89
C THR A 613 -9.70 -10.83 -17.60
N LEU A 614 -10.02 -11.52 -16.49
CA LEU A 614 -9.34 -11.29 -15.21
C LEU A 614 -7.83 -11.45 -15.37
N TYR A 615 -7.14 -10.34 -15.15
CA TYR A 615 -5.69 -10.34 -15.14
C TYR A 615 -5.18 -10.89 -13.80
N GLY A 616 -4.13 -11.70 -13.82
CA GLY A 616 -3.46 -12.14 -12.59
C GLY A 616 -3.77 -13.58 -12.19
N ILE A 617 -4.88 -14.14 -12.67
CA ILE A 617 -5.40 -15.45 -12.30
C ILE A 617 -5.83 -16.16 -13.58
N ASP A 618 -5.51 -17.44 -13.72
CA ASP A 618 -5.95 -18.25 -14.84
C ASP A 618 -7.42 -18.62 -14.63
N VAL A 619 -8.30 -18.15 -15.52
CA VAL A 619 -9.75 -18.30 -15.36
C VAL A 619 -10.32 -19.28 -16.38
N THR A 620 -11.08 -20.26 -15.90
CA THR A 620 -11.97 -21.09 -16.74
C THR A 620 -13.40 -20.79 -16.36
N VAL A 621 -14.27 -20.53 -17.33
CA VAL A 621 -15.70 -20.23 -17.08
C VAL A 621 -16.57 -21.33 -17.70
N THR A 622 -17.44 -21.92 -16.88
CA THR A 622 -18.53 -22.81 -17.31
C THR A 622 -19.86 -22.08 -17.12
N ASP A 623 -20.67 -22.03 -18.18
CA ASP A 623 -21.91 -21.25 -18.22
C ASP A 623 -23.10 -22.21 -18.38
N HIS A 624 -23.89 -22.40 -17.32
CA HIS A 624 -25.05 -23.29 -17.27
C HIS A 624 -26.39 -22.55 -17.34
N ARG A 625 -26.40 -21.24 -17.61
CA ARG A 625 -27.64 -20.42 -17.68
C ARG A 625 -28.67 -20.94 -18.70
N ALA A 626 -28.28 -21.84 -19.61
CA ALA A 626 -29.08 -22.34 -20.73
C ALA A 626 -29.73 -23.72 -20.50
N GLU A 627 -29.48 -24.42 -19.39
CA GLU A 627 -29.98 -25.80 -19.21
C GLU A 627 -31.44 -25.88 -18.70
N GLU A 628 -32.06 -24.76 -18.28
CA GLU A 628 -33.44 -24.74 -17.74
C GLU A 628 -34.52 -24.19 -18.70
N THR A 629 -34.19 -23.76 -19.92
CA THR A 629 -35.20 -23.21 -20.87
C THR A 629 -35.89 -24.25 -21.75
N THR A 630 -35.63 -25.54 -21.53
CA THR A 630 -36.30 -26.65 -22.23
C THR A 630 -36.71 -27.73 -21.23
N ALA A 631 -37.76 -27.46 -20.45
CA ALA A 631 -38.54 -28.47 -19.74
C ALA A 631 -40.03 -28.10 -19.78
#